data_AF-J0PC05-F1
#
_entry.id   AF-J0PC05-F1
#
_cell.length_a   1.000
_cell.length_b   1.000
_cell.length_c   1.000
_cell.angle_alpha   90.00
_cell.angle_beta   90.00
_cell.angle_gamma   90.00
#
_symmetry.space_group_name_H-M   'P 1'
#
loop_
_entity.id
_entity.type
_entity.pdbx_description
1 polymer ?
#
loop_
_entity_poly.entity_id
_entity_poly.type
_entity_poly.pdbx_seq_one_letter_code
_entity_poly.pdbx_strand_id
1 'polypeptide(L)'
;MNFPQIVLFALLLLAPTFIFAQQDMDQDGIADELDFDADNDGIPNYIEQAYPLADQDGDGLANYLDLDSDNDGIPDLVEAGMLDQNGNGQVDDFIDEDLDGWHDDAQLNLAQLDLDQDGLPAFLDLDFNGDGQADLWLWNDMELDRDENGQVDNFRDLDQDGLDDRFDGDLLNLQMLGELMNTPQKYISLQNRLLQQATTSINSCKEADEYGRCHDNDM
;
A
#
# COMPACT_ATOMS: atom_id res chain seq x y z
N MET A 1 53.54 30.25 42.83
CA MET A 1 52.09 29.94 42.80
C MET A 1 51.94 28.63 42.04
N ASN A 2 51.44 27.60 42.70
CA ASN A 2 51.28 26.22 42.21
C ASN A 2 49.83 26.00 41.71
N PHE A 3 49.67 24.96 40.88
CA PHE A 3 48.46 24.17 40.49
C PHE A 3 48.03 24.26 39.00
N PRO A 4 47.61 23.14 38.37
CA PRO A 4 48.50 22.15 37.73
C PRO A 4 48.06 21.76 36.29
N GLN A 5 48.82 20.85 35.66
CA GLN A 5 48.49 20.14 34.42
C GLN A 5 47.17 19.34 34.56
N ILE A 6 46.25 19.51 33.62
CA ILE A 6 45.10 18.61 33.42
C ILE A 6 45.05 18.18 31.95
N VAL A 7 45.48 16.94 31.76
CA VAL A 7 44.88 15.89 30.92
C VAL A 7 44.72 16.17 29.43
N LEU A 8 45.65 15.56 28.69
CA LEU A 8 45.44 14.96 27.38
C LEU A 8 44.13 14.14 27.37
N PHE A 9 43.10 14.63 26.70
CA PHE A 9 41.97 13.80 26.28
C PHE A 9 41.87 13.92 24.77
N ALA A 10 41.98 12.76 24.10
CA ALA A 10 41.90 12.62 22.67
C ALA A 10 40.54 13.16 22.19
N LEU A 11 40.56 14.33 21.55
CA LEU A 11 39.48 14.71 20.66
C LEU A 11 39.80 14.09 19.29
N LEU A 12 39.65 12.77 19.22
CA LEU A 12 39.30 12.13 17.97
C LEU A 12 37.90 12.68 17.67
N LEU A 13 37.84 13.81 16.96
CA LEU A 13 36.61 14.27 16.35
C LEU A 13 36.21 13.13 15.43
N LEU A 14 35.32 12.29 15.95
CA LEU A 14 34.38 11.51 15.18
C LEU A 14 33.85 12.50 14.14
N ALA A 15 34.34 12.39 12.91
CA ALA A 15 33.47 12.72 11.79
C ALA A 15 32.14 12.03 12.15
N PRO A 16 30.99 12.71 12.06
CA PRO A 16 29.75 11.97 12.12
C PRO A 16 29.90 10.94 11.01
N THR A 17 30.12 9.69 11.39
CA THR A 17 29.67 8.59 10.58
C THR A 17 28.19 8.87 10.51
N PHE A 18 27.77 9.54 9.44
CA PHE A 18 26.49 9.31 8.84
C PHE A 18 26.45 7.79 8.68
N ILE A 19 25.98 7.11 9.73
CA ILE A 19 25.32 5.85 9.55
C ILE A 19 24.08 6.31 8.81
N PHE A 20 24.09 6.18 7.49
CA PHE A 20 22.83 5.98 6.80
C PHE A 20 22.21 4.81 7.57
N ALA A 21 21.15 5.07 8.33
CA ALA A 21 20.22 3.97 8.56
C ALA A 21 19.91 3.48 7.15
N GLN A 22 20.20 2.21 6.87
CA GLN A 22 19.64 1.59 5.68
C GLN A 22 18.13 1.86 5.79
N GLN A 23 17.52 2.33 4.70
CA GLN A 23 16.06 2.38 4.66
C GLN A 23 15.56 0.94 4.83
N ASP A 24 14.50 0.82 5.61
CA ASP A 24 13.94 -0.41 6.18
C ASP A 24 12.48 -0.02 6.45
N MET A 25 11.70 -0.03 5.38
CA MET A 25 10.36 0.54 5.29
C MET A 25 9.39 -0.24 6.18
N ASP A 26 9.37 -1.56 6.06
CA ASP A 26 8.53 -2.44 6.87
C ASP A 26 9.07 -2.75 8.28
N GLN A 27 10.33 -2.39 8.56
CA GLN A 27 11.01 -2.58 9.85
C GLN A 27 11.21 -4.04 10.25
N ASP A 28 11.30 -4.97 9.30
CA ASP A 28 11.57 -6.38 9.57
C ASP A 28 13.06 -6.66 9.89
N GLY A 29 13.94 -5.68 9.61
CA GLY A 29 15.37 -5.72 9.86
C GLY A 29 16.22 -6.26 8.71
N ILE A 30 15.60 -6.57 7.57
CA ILE A 30 16.19 -6.53 6.24
C ILE A 30 16.22 -5.04 5.82
N ALA A 31 16.81 -4.71 4.69
CA ALA A 31 16.86 -3.33 4.23
C ALA A 31 16.25 -3.30 2.85
N ASP A 32 15.52 -2.24 2.49
CA ASP A 32 14.74 -2.17 1.25
C ASP A 32 15.51 -2.62 -0.01
N GLU A 33 16.81 -2.33 -0.09
CA GLU A 33 17.66 -2.68 -1.24
C GLU A 33 18.01 -4.18 -1.33
N LEU A 34 17.79 -4.93 -0.25
CA LEU A 34 18.01 -6.36 -0.09
C LEU A 34 16.71 -7.14 0.12
N ASP A 35 15.61 -6.43 0.31
CA ASP A 35 14.28 -6.99 0.55
C ASP A 35 13.59 -7.41 -0.75
N PHE A 36 12.82 -8.49 -0.70
CA PHE A 36 12.01 -8.96 -1.82
C PHE A 36 10.60 -8.37 -1.80
N ASP A 37 10.17 -7.81 -0.67
CA ASP A 37 8.87 -7.17 -0.42
C ASP A 37 9.09 -6.07 0.65
N ALA A 38 9.51 -4.88 0.20
CA ALA A 38 10.17 -3.92 1.08
C ALA A 38 9.22 -3.15 2.02
N ASP A 39 7.95 -3.04 1.65
CA ASP A 39 6.88 -2.47 2.48
C ASP A 39 5.99 -3.54 3.13
N ASN A 40 6.14 -4.81 2.72
CA ASN A 40 5.49 -5.98 3.30
C ASN A 40 3.98 -5.97 3.13
N ASP A 41 3.51 -5.43 2.01
CA ASP A 41 2.13 -5.45 1.56
C ASP A 41 1.75 -6.80 0.90
N GLY A 42 2.72 -7.72 0.77
CA GLY A 42 2.54 -9.05 0.21
C GLY A 42 2.67 -9.12 -1.31
N ILE A 43 2.90 -7.99 -1.98
CA ILE A 43 3.23 -7.85 -3.39
C ILE A 43 4.75 -7.68 -3.52
N PRO A 44 5.49 -8.65 -4.07
CA PRO A 44 6.92 -8.53 -4.23
C PRO A 44 7.33 -7.33 -5.09
N ASN A 45 8.40 -6.69 -4.67
CA ASN A 45 9.14 -5.62 -5.36
C ASN A 45 9.30 -5.85 -6.87
N TYR A 46 9.54 -7.10 -7.31
CA TYR A 46 9.74 -7.41 -8.73
C TYR A 46 8.46 -7.32 -9.58
N ILE A 47 7.28 -7.43 -8.97
CA ILE A 47 5.98 -7.28 -9.61
C ILE A 47 5.66 -5.80 -9.76
N GLU A 48 5.82 -5.02 -8.71
CA GLU A 48 5.47 -3.60 -8.70
C GLU A 48 6.42 -2.79 -9.60
N GLN A 49 7.72 -3.10 -9.53
CA GLN A 49 8.73 -2.50 -10.42
C GLN A 49 8.62 -3.00 -11.88
N ALA A 50 7.72 -3.93 -12.19
CA ALA A 50 7.49 -4.36 -13.57
C ALA A 50 6.69 -3.33 -14.38
N TYR A 51 6.03 -2.37 -13.71
CA TYR A 51 5.17 -1.37 -14.34
C TYR A 51 5.93 -0.10 -14.74
N PRO A 52 5.45 0.65 -15.77
CA PRO A 52 6.21 1.75 -16.37
C PRO A 52 6.35 2.99 -15.47
N LEU A 53 5.38 3.22 -14.59
CA LEU A 53 5.41 4.25 -13.57
C LEU A 53 5.94 3.59 -12.30
N ALA A 54 6.99 4.18 -11.74
CA ALA A 54 7.63 3.69 -10.52
C ALA A 54 7.05 4.36 -9.25
N ASP A 55 6.16 5.31 -9.46
CA ASP A 55 5.51 6.22 -8.51
C ASP A 55 4.22 6.60 -9.26
N GLN A 56 3.13 5.90 -8.96
CA GLN A 56 1.89 5.89 -9.74
C GLN A 56 1.03 7.13 -9.44
N ASP A 57 1.02 7.55 -8.18
CA ASP A 57 0.23 8.67 -7.69
C ASP A 57 1.00 10.02 -7.67
N GLY A 58 2.33 9.98 -7.70
CA GLY A 58 3.21 11.13 -7.77
C GLY A 58 3.52 11.78 -6.42
N ASP A 59 3.38 11.07 -5.29
CA ASP A 59 3.67 11.63 -3.96
C ASP A 59 5.17 11.63 -3.60
N GLY A 60 5.96 10.85 -4.34
CA GLY A 60 7.41 10.74 -4.22
C GLY A 60 7.91 9.53 -3.42
N LEU A 61 7.01 8.66 -2.95
CA LEU A 61 7.28 7.27 -2.59
C LEU A 61 7.28 6.44 -3.89
N ALA A 62 7.99 5.32 -3.89
CA ALA A 62 7.99 4.43 -5.05
C ALA A 62 7.01 3.30 -4.74
N ASN A 63 6.28 2.80 -5.73
CA ASN A 63 5.21 1.81 -5.50
C ASN A 63 5.65 0.66 -4.57
N TYR A 64 6.85 0.10 -4.79
CA TYR A 64 7.43 -0.98 -3.95
C TYR A 64 7.83 -0.61 -2.51
N LEU A 65 7.52 0.62 -2.10
CA LEU A 65 7.72 1.18 -0.77
C LEU A 65 6.46 1.88 -0.29
N ASP A 66 5.34 1.76 -1.01
CA ASP A 66 4.13 2.56 -0.86
C ASP A 66 2.95 1.62 -0.58
N LEU A 67 2.32 1.76 0.58
CA LEU A 67 1.24 0.88 1.01
C LEU A 67 -0.11 1.15 0.32
N ASP A 68 -0.25 2.24 -0.45
CA ASP A 68 -1.45 2.63 -1.24
C ASP A 68 -0.97 3.34 -2.53
N SER A 69 -0.41 2.56 -3.46
CA SER A 69 0.41 3.05 -4.58
C SER A 69 -0.32 3.98 -5.56
N ASP A 70 -1.65 3.90 -5.68
CA ASP A 70 -2.44 4.82 -6.52
C ASP A 70 -3.22 5.87 -5.71
N ASN A 71 -3.13 5.78 -4.39
CA ASN A 71 -3.59 6.73 -3.40
C ASN A 71 -5.11 6.94 -3.42
N ASP A 72 -5.83 5.84 -3.63
CA ASP A 72 -7.30 5.77 -3.68
C ASP A 72 -7.93 5.52 -2.29
N GLY A 73 -7.12 5.18 -1.28
CA GLY A 73 -7.53 4.93 0.09
C GLY A 73 -7.75 3.45 0.43
N ILE A 74 -7.45 2.53 -0.50
CA ILE A 74 -7.45 1.09 -0.31
C ILE A 74 -5.99 0.60 -0.36
N PRO A 75 -5.44 0.00 0.72
CA PRO A 75 -4.08 -0.48 0.71
C PRO A 75 -3.85 -1.59 -0.34
N ASP A 76 -2.67 -1.60 -0.94
CA ASP A 76 -2.25 -2.52 -1.99
C ASP A 76 -2.45 -4.00 -1.58
N LEU A 77 -2.11 -4.33 -0.32
CA LEU A 77 -2.38 -5.62 0.33
C LEU A 77 -3.85 -6.06 0.22
N VAL A 78 -4.79 -5.14 0.43
CA VAL A 78 -6.24 -5.41 0.39
C VAL A 78 -6.68 -5.66 -1.05
N GLU A 79 -6.12 -4.94 -2.01
CA GLU A 79 -6.40 -5.06 -3.43
C GLU A 79 -5.80 -6.33 -4.05
N ALA A 80 -4.62 -6.74 -3.57
CA ALA A 80 -4.03 -8.05 -3.81
C ALA A 80 -4.88 -9.20 -3.22
N GLY A 81 -5.91 -8.87 -2.44
CA GLY A 81 -6.90 -9.81 -1.91
C GLY A 81 -6.49 -10.43 -0.57
N MET A 82 -5.48 -9.88 0.09
CA MET A 82 -5.05 -10.34 1.40
C MET A 82 -5.88 -9.70 2.52
N LEU A 83 -5.58 -10.08 3.76
CA LEU A 83 -6.29 -9.60 4.95
C LEU A 83 -5.42 -8.59 5.69
N ASP A 84 -5.98 -7.42 5.93
CA ASP A 84 -5.44 -6.43 6.86
C ASP A 84 -6.41 -6.28 8.06
N GLN A 85 -6.17 -7.02 9.13
CA GLN A 85 -6.99 -6.98 10.34
C GLN A 85 -6.63 -5.80 11.23
N ASN A 86 -5.41 -5.28 11.12
CA ASN A 86 -4.88 -4.30 12.05
C ASN A 86 -4.94 -2.87 11.46
N GLY A 87 -5.03 -2.75 10.13
CA GLY A 87 -5.22 -1.53 9.37
C GLY A 87 -3.92 -0.85 8.93
N ASN A 88 -2.77 -1.52 9.03
CA ASN A 88 -1.47 -0.93 8.74
C ASN A 88 -0.95 -1.21 7.33
N GLY A 89 -1.77 -1.74 6.42
CA GLY A 89 -1.35 -2.05 5.05
C GLY A 89 -0.37 -3.21 4.89
N GLN A 90 0.10 -3.82 5.99
CA GLN A 90 1.09 -4.90 5.95
C GLN A 90 0.48 -6.27 6.24
N VAL A 91 1.13 -7.32 5.73
CA VAL A 91 0.69 -8.70 5.90
C VAL A 91 0.60 -9.07 7.39
N ASP A 92 -0.62 -9.42 7.84
CA ASP A 92 -0.84 -9.99 9.16
C ASP A 92 -0.24 -11.39 9.32
N ASP A 93 0.16 -11.73 10.54
CA ASP A 93 0.70 -13.06 10.90
C ASP A 93 1.93 -13.47 10.05
N PHE A 94 2.79 -12.51 9.67
CA PHE A 94 3.94 -12.69 8.78
C PHE A 94 4.82 -13.93 9.09
N ILE A 95 4.94 -14.83 8.10
CA ILE A 95 5.81 -16.01 8.08
C ILE A 95 6.79 -15.90 6.90
N ASP A 96 8.08 -15.90 7.24
CA ASP A 96 9.21 -15.98 6.30
C ASP A 96 10.19 -17.07 6.78
N GLU A 97 10.12 -18.27 6.20
CA GLU A 97 11.00 -19.40 6.55
C GLU A 97 12.38 -19.32 5.89
N ASP A 98 12.53 -18.62 4.77
CA ASP A 98 13.78 -18.58 4.00
C ASP A 98 14.60 -17.28 4.14
N LEU A 99 14.04 -16.31 4.87
CA LEU A 99 14.61 -15.02 5.26
C LEU A 99 14.93 -14.12 4.07
N ASP A 100 14.05 -14.12 3.08
CA ASP A 100 14.15 -13.25 1.90
C ASP A 100 13.31 -11.96 1.99
N GLY A 101 12.54 -11.80 3.07
CA GLY A 101 11.69 -10.62 3.32
C GLY A 101 10.29 -10.76 2.72
N TRP A 102 10.03 -11.80 1.92
CA TRP A 102 8.70 -12.06 1.38
C TRP A 102 7.91 -13.08 2.20
N HIS A 103 6.61 -12.86 2.29
CA HIS A 103 5.71 -13.76 3.01
C HIS A 103 5.50 -15.10 2.28
N ASP A 104 5.88 -16.21 2.89
CA ASP A 104 5.82 -17.56 2.28
C ASP A 104 4.40 -18.02 1.89
N ASP A 105 3.39 -17.56 2.64
CA ASP A 105 1.99 -17.93 2.45
C ASP A 105 1.22 -16.88 1.59
N ALA A 106 1.90 -15.85 1.08
CA ALA A 106 1.32 -14.87 0.16
C ALA A 106 0.93 -15.56 -1.16
N GLN A 107 -0.37 -15.83 -1.31
CA GLN A 107 -0.93 -16.37 -2.55
C GLN A 107 -1.46 -15.22 -3.39
N LEU A 108 -0.56 -14.55 -4.11
CA LEU A 108 -0.96 -13.58 -5.12
C LEU A 108 -1.87 -14.25 -6.15
N ASN A 109 -3.10 -13.79 -6.20
CA ASN A 109 -4.00 -14.18 -7.27
C ASN A 109 -3.80 -13.22 -8.45
N LEU A 110 -2.84 -13.54 -9.31
CA LEU A 110 -2.51 -12.73 -10.50
C LEU A 110 -3.71 -12.44 -11.42
N ALA A 111 -4.78 -13.24 -11.36
CA ALA A 111 -6.01 -13.01 -12.13
C ALA A 111 -6.97 -12.02 -11.46
N GLN A 112 -6.76 -11.66 -10.19
CA GLN A 112 -7.44 -10.57 -9.51
C GLN A 112 -6.71 -9.24 -9.65
N LEU A 113 -5.40 -9.26 -9.93
CA LEU A 113 -4.64 -8.04 -10.10
C LEU A 113 -5.16 -7.24 -11.30
N ASP A 114 -5.27 -7.80 -12.49
CA ASP A 114 -5.80 -7.04 -13.65
C ASP A 114 -7.18 -7.62 -14.05
N LEU A 115 -8.26 -7.16 -13.39
CA LEU A 115 -9.60 -7.73 -13.55
C LEU A 115 -10.25 -7.29 -14.87
N ASP A 116 -10.10 -6.05 -15.27
CA ASP A 116 -10.72 -5.49 -16.48
C ASP A 116 -9.86 -5.65 -17.76
N GLN A 117 -8.60 -6.09 -17.60
CA GLN A 117 -7.61 -6.33 -18.66
C GLN A 117 -7.19 -5.07 -19.40
N ASP A 118 -7.16 -3.92 -18.72
CA ASP A 118 -6.65 -2.67 -19.28
C ASP A 118 -5.11 -2.58 -19.25
N GLY A 119 -4.47 -3.45 -18.45
CA GLY A 119 -3.02 -3.58 -18.31
C GLY A 119 -2.43 -2.91 -17.07
N LEU A 120 -3.25 -2.35 -16.19
CA LEU A 120 -2.90 -1.99 -14.82
C LEU A 120 -3.37 -3.09 -13.84
N PRO A 121 -2.57 -3.41 -12.81
CA PRO A 121 -3.04 -4.22 -11.70
C PRO A 121 -3.86 -3.36 -10.73
N ALA A 122 -4.66 -4.00 -9.87
CA ALA A 122 -5.64 -3.38 -9.00
C ALA A 122 -5.00 -2.35 -8.08
N PHE A 123 -3.87 -2.70 -7.47
CA PHE A 123 -3.07 -1.81 -6.63
C PHE A 123 -2.49 -0.56 -7.34
N LEU A 124 -2.66 -0.44 -8.66
CA LEU A 124 -2.27 0.74 -9.44
C LEU A 124 -3.44 1.31 -10.26
N ASP A 125 -4.64 0.76 -10.11
CA ASP A 125 -5.79 1.03 -10.96
C ASP A 125 -6.96 1.57 -10.16
N LEU A 126 -7.21 2.87 -10.35
CA LEU A 126 -8.31 3.60 -9.72
C LEU A 126 -9.71 3.09 -10.09
N ASP A 127 -9.88 2.22 -11.10
CA ASP A 127 -11.14 1.53 -11.43
C ASP A 127 -10.86 0.06 -11.83
N PHE A 128 -10.33 -0.75 -10.90
CA PHE A 128 -9.83 -2.12 -11.16
C PHE A 128 -10.82 -3.02 -11.90
N ASN A 129 -12.12 -2.74 -11.79
CA ASN A 129 -13.19 -3.55 -12.36
C ASN A 129 -13.80 -2.99 -13.65
N GLY A 130 -13.36 -1.79 -14.08
CA GLY A 130 -13.72 -1.14 -15.33
C GLY A 130 -15.21 -0.81 -15.45
N ASP A 131 -15.91 -0.52 -14.34
CA ASP A 131 -17.34 -0.16 -14.37
C ASP A 131 -17.61 1.34 -14.57
N GLY A 132 -16.55 2.15 -14.64
CA GLY A 132 -16.60 3.59 -14.83
C GLY A 132 -16.83 4.37 -13.55
N GLN A 133 -16.66 3.76 -12.39
CA GLN A 133 -16.60 4.40 -11.08
C GLN A 133 -15.31 4.01 -10.38
N ALA A 134 -14.64 4.99 -9.77
CA ALA A 134 -13.40 4.71 -9.07
C ALA A 134 -13.60 3.79 -7.86
N ASP A 135 -12.56 3.09 -7.42
CA ASP A 135 -12.68 2.08 -6.36
C ASP A 135 -13.03 2.66 -4.99
N LEU A 136 -12.55 3.86 -4.70
CA LEU A 136 -13.02 4.68 -3.59
C LEU A 136 -14.55 4.90 -3.57
N TRP A 137 -15.28 4.85 -4.71
CA TRP A 137 -16.75 4.90 -4.71
C TRP A 137 -17.38 3.71 -4.00
N LEU A 138 -16.70 2.56 -3.96
CA LEU A 138 -17.15 1.39 -3.24
C LEU A 138 -17.32 1.72 -1.76
N TRP A 139 -16.60 2.69 -1.21
CA TRP A 139 -16.70 3.07 0.20
C TRP A 139 -17.92 3.94 0.52
N ASN A 140 -18.67 4.41 -0.49
CA ASN A 140 -19.67 5.48 -0.36
C ASN A 140 -19.08 6.74 0.31
N ASP A 141 -17.79 7.00 0.11
CA ASP A 141 -17.04 8.07 0.79
C ASP A 141 -16.68 9.20 -0.18
N MET A 142 -17.65 9.63 -0.99
CA MET A 142 -17.51 10.73 -1.98
C MET A 142 -17.09 12.08 -1.35
N GLU A 143 -17.01 12.18 -0.02
CA GLU A 143 -16.46 13.37 0.63
C GLU A 143 -14.94 13.41 0.59
N LEU A 144 -14.30 12.26 0.33
CA LEU A 144 -12.86 12.05 0.26
C LEU A 144 -12.29 12.17 -1.17
N ASP A 145 -13.11 12.17 -2.21
CA ASP A 145 -12.72 12.49 -3.59
C ASP A 145 -13.76 13.47 -4.18
N ARG A 146 -13.52 14.78 -4.03
CA ARG A 146 -14.47 15.82 -4.45
C ARG A 146 -14.21 16.30 -5.87
N ASP A 147 -13.03 16.07 -6.42
CA ASP A 147 -12.72 16.42 -7.79
C ASP A 147 -12.97 15.26 -8.78
N GLU A 148 -13.40 14.11 -8.26
CA GLU A 148 -13.81 12.90 -9.00
C GLU A 148 -12.64 12.36 -9.84
N ASN A 149 -11.43 12.40 -9.28
CA ASN A 149 -10.22 11.94 -9.95
C ASN A 149 -9.81 10.52 -9.56
N GLY A 150 -10.51 9.89 -8.61
CA GLY A 150 -10.26 8.54 -8.10
C GLY A 150 -9.37 8.50 -6.85
N GLN A 151 -8.54 9.51 -6.63
CA GLN A 151 -7.62 9.60 -5.50
C GLN A 151 -8.22 10.33 -4.30
N VAL A 152 -7.64 10.10 -3.14
CA VAL A 152 -8.03 10.75 -1.91
C VAL A 152 -7.62 12.23 -1.88
N ASP A 153 -8.61 13.11 -1.83
CA ASP A 153 -8.43 14.55 -1.60
C ASP A 153 -7.80 14.86 -0.23
N ASN A 154 -6.91 15.86 -0.25
CA ASN A 154 -6.21 16.38 0.93
C ASN A 154 -5.53 15.26 1.71
N PHE A 155 -4.85 14.37 0.98
CA PHE A 155 -4.02 13.29 1.51
C PHE A 155 -3.14 13.75 2.67
N ARG A 156 -3.11 12.94 3.73
CA ARG A 156 -2.30 13.19 4.93
C ARG A 156 -1.68 11.89 5.38
N ASP A 157 -0.37 11.89 5.45
CA ASP A 157 0.44 10.76 5.88
C ASP A 157 1.50 11.28 6.87
N LEU A 158 1.45 10.79 8.11
CA LEU A 158 2.27 11.29 9.22
C LEU A 158 3.57 10.50 9.38
N ASP A 159 3.52 9.20 9.12
CA ASP A 159 4.57 8.18 9.24
C ASP A 159 5.47 8.18 8.01
N GLN A 160 4.92 8.65 6.89
CA GLN A 160 5.50 8.60 5.56
C GLN A 160 5.51 7.19 4.98
N ASP A 161 4.43 6.43 5.19
CA ASP A 161 4.30 5.04 4.76
C ASP A 161 3.39 4.83 3.54
N GLY A 162 2.81 5.91 3.01
CA GLY A 162 1.90 5.84 1.86
C GLY A 162 0.42 5.71 2.24
N LEU A 163 0.07 5.50 3.51
CA LEU A 163 -1.35 5.42 3.93
C LEU A 163 -1.89 6.77 4.41
N ASP A 164 -3.13 7.09 4.03
CA ASP A 164 -3.80 8.26 4.61
C ASP A 164 -4.15 8.03 6.09
N ASP A 165 -3.83 8.99 6.96
CA ASP A 165 -4.15 9.07 8.40
C ASP A 165 -5.59 8.64 8.76
N ARG A 166 -6.55 8.78 7.83
CA ARG A 166 -7.96 8.41 8.03
C ARG A 166 -8.16 6.90 8.06
N PHE A 167 -7.25 6.16 7.46
CA PHE A 167 -7.35 4.73 7.27
C PHE A 167 -6.19 3.93 7.86
N ASP A 168 -5.05 4.58 8.09
CA ASP A 168 -3.90 4.04 8.80
C ASP A 168 -4.23 3.57 10.24
N GLY A 169 -3.89 2.30 10.50
CA GLY A 169 -4.09 1.55 11.74
C GLY A 169 -2.91 1.56 12.72
N ASP A 170 -1.70 1.90 12.30
CA ASP A 170 -0.50 1.97 13.13
C ASP A 170 0.06 3.38 13.35
N LEU A 171 -0.57 4.41 12.76
CA LEU A 171 -0.39 5.83 13.03
C LEU A 171 -0.08 6.09 14.51
N LEU A 172 1.17 6.43 14.81
CA LEU A 172 1.66 6.67 16.18
C LEU A 172 1.19 8.01 16.75
N ASN A 173 -0.13 8.23 16.91
CA ASN A 173 -0.65 9.39 17.63
C ASN A 173 -1.68 9.06 18.73
N LEU A 174 -1.16 9.15 19.96
CA LEU A 174 -1.85 9.18 21.27
C LEU A 174 -2.93 10.28 21.43
N GLN A 175 -3.31 10.99 20.38
CA GLN A 175 -4.28 12.08 20.40
C GLN A 175 -5.61 11.77 19.67
N MET A 176 -5.74 10.61 19.01
CA MET A 176 -6.91 10.22 18.23
C MET A 176 -7.69 9.01 18.78
N LEU A 177 -7.52 8.70 20.08
CA LEU A 177 -8.17 7.61 20.82
C LEU A 177 -9.72 7.67 20.92
N GLY A 178 -10.38 8.57 20.19
CA GLY A 178 -11.83 8.76 20.22
C GLY A 178 -12.58 8.33 18.96
N GLU A 179 -11.93 8.32 17.79
CA GLU A 179 -12.60 8.18 16.48
C GLU A 179 -12.15 6.95 15.69
N LEU A 180 -10.96 6.38 15.99
CA LEU A 180 -10.34 5.28 15.24
C LEU A 180 -10.79 3.85 15.58
N MET A 181 -11.69 3.61 16.55
CA MET A 181 -12.05 2.23 16.92
C MET A 181 -13.02 1.51 15.94
N ASN A 182 -13.17 2.00 14.69
CA ASN A 182 -14.03 1.41 13.66
C ASN A 182 -13.33 1.16 12.31
N THR A 183 -12.06 1.54 12.12
CA THR A 183 -11.33 1.38 10.86
C THR A 183 -11.14 -0.09 10.43
N PRO A 184 -10.73 -1.04 11.32
CA PRO A 184 -10.60 -2.45 10.93
C PRO A 184 -11.92 -3.11 10.48
N GLN A 185 -13.05 -2.70 11.05
CA GLN A 185 -14.37 -3.21 10.64
C GLN A 185 -14.82 -2.65 9.29
N LYS A 186 -14.34 -1.46 8.91
CA LYS A 186 -14.58 -0.86 7.59
C LYS A 186 -13.84 -1.68 6.55
N TYR A 187 -12.53 -1.92 6.73
CA TYR A 187 -11.68 -2.72 5.83
C TYR A 187 -12.18 -4.15 5.61
N ILE A 188 -12.53 -4.87 6.68
CA ILE A 188 -13.11 -6.23 6.54
C ILE A 188 -14.43 -6.21 5.75
N SER A 189 -15.26 -5.17 5.92
CA SER A 189 -16.49 -5.03 5.13
C SER A 189 -16.23 -4.70 3.66
N LEU A 190 -15.08 -4.11 3.34
CA LEU A 190 -14.69 -3.69 2.00
C LEU A 190 -14.06 -4.82 1.22
N GLN A 191 -13.14 -5.57 1.83
CA GLN A 191 -12.61 -6.80 1.24
C GLN A 191 -13.76 -7.75 0.82
N ASN A 192 -14.78 -7.89 1.67
CA ASN A 192 -15.97 -8.68 1.35
C ASN A 192 -16.82 -8.12 0.20
N ARG A 193 -16.70 -6.82 -0.13
CA ARG A 193 -17.39 -6.14 -1.24
C ARG A 193 -16.55 -6.16 -2.52
N LEU A 194 -15.25 -5.85 -2.45
CA LEU A 194 -14.27 -6.00 -3.53
C LEU A 194 -14.30 -7.44 -4.08
N LEU A 195 -14.23 -8.45 -3.20
CA LEU A 195 -14.33 -9.86 -3.58
C LEU A 195 -15.71 -10.25 -4.16
N GLN A 196 -16.78 -9.58 -3.73
CA GLN A 196 -18.13 -9.76 -4.32
C GLN A 196 -18.25 -9.10 -5.70
N GLN A 197 -17.60 -7.96 -5.95
CA GLN A 197 -17.65 -7.28 -7.25
C GLN A 197 -16.76 -7.98 -8.29
N ALA A 198 -15.56 -8.44 -7.89
CA ALA A 198 -14.74 -9.32 -8.71
C ALA A 198 -15.50 -10.59 -9.19
N THR A 199 -16.46 -11.07 -8.40
CA THR A 199 -17.32 -12.22 -8.78
C THR A 199 -18.63 -11.82 -9.47
N THR A 200 -19.05 -10.56 -9.43
CA THR A 200 -20.31 -10.09 -10.03
C THR A 200 -20.08 -9.48 -11.43
N SER A 201 -18.95 -8.81 -11.68
CA SER A 201 -18.58 -8.27 -13.01
C SER A 201 -18.37 -9.38 -14.06
N ILE A 202 -17.90 -10.57 -13.64
CA ILE A 202 -17.88 -11.79 -14.49
C ILE A 202 -19.31 -12.20 -14.92
N ASN A 203 -20.33 -11.92 -14.11
CA ASN A 203 -21.71 -12.37 -14.33
C ASN A 203 -22.63 -11.30 -14.95
N SER A 204 -22.24 -10.03 -14.95
CA SER A 204 -23.00 -8.91 -15.55
C SER A 204 -22.62 -8.62 -17.00
N CYS A 205 -21.42 -9.04 -17.43
CA CYS A 205 -20.94 -8.87 -18.80
C CYS A 205 -21.80 -9.71 -19.78
N LYS A 206 -22.73 -9.07 -20.49
CA LYS A 206 -23.71 -9.76 -21.36
C LYS A 206 -23.07 -10.42 -22.57
N GLU A 207 -22.00 -9.83 -23.12
CA GLU A 207 -21.13 -10.38 -24.16
C GLU A 207 -19.72 -9.78 -23.99
N ALA A 208 -18.71 -10.64 -23.81
CA ALA A 208 -17.29 -10.27 -23.92
C ALA A 208 -16.81 -10.52 -25.35
N ASP A 209 -15.92 -9.68 -25.87
CA ASP A 209 -15.31 -9.94 -27.18
C ASP A 209 -14.35 -11.14 -27.15
N GLU A 210 -13.76 -11.51 -28.30
CA GLU A 210 -12.81 -12.63 -28.36
C GLU A 210 -11.52 -12.42 -27.55
N TYR A 211 -11.36 -11.23 -26.97
CA TYR A 211 -10.25 -10.79 -26.13
C TYR A 211 -10.68 -10.51 -24.67
N GLY A 212 -11.91 -10.82 -24.28
CA GLY A 212 -12.36 -10.67 -22.89
C GLY A 212 -12.83 -9.27 -22.48
N ARG A 213 -12.89 -8.31 -23.42
CA ARG A 213 -13.33 -6.93 -23.11
C ARG A 213 -14.84 -6.85 -22.98
N CYS A 214 -15.32 -6.22 -21.91
CA CYS A 214 -16.74 -5.97 -21.72
C CYS A 214 -17.21 -4.81 -22.61
N HIS A 215 -18.22 -5.07 -23.43
CA HIS A 215 -18.87 -4.04 -24.25
C HIS A 215 -20.30 -3.84 -23.77
N ASP A 216 -20.62 -2.64 -23.31
CA ASP A 216 -22.00 -2.19 -23.18
C ASP A 216 -22.60 -1.98 -24.56
N ASN A 217 -23.23 -3.02 -25.08
CA ASN A 217 -24.06 -2.93 -26.28
C ASN A 217 -25.38 -2.20 -25.95
N ASP A 218 -25.30 -0.88 -25.74
CA ASP A 218 -26.46 0.00 -25.80
C ASP A 218 -26.58 0.64 -27.20
N MET A 219 -27.33 -0.05 -28.07
CA MET A 219 -28.11 0.54 -29.17
C MET A 219 -29.49 -0.09 -29.28
#